data_AF-A0A1B1K6Z4-F1
#
_entry.id   AF-A0A1B1K6Z4-F1
#
_cell.length_a   1.000
_cell.length_b   1.000
_cell.length_c   1.000
_cell.angle_alpha   90.00
_cell.angle_beta   90.00
_cell.angle_gamma   90.00
#
_symmetry.space_group_name_H-M   'P 1'
#
loop_
_entity.id
_entity.type
_entity.pdbx_description
1 polymer ?
#
loop_
_entity_poly.entity_id
_entity_poly.type
_entity_poly.pdbx_seq_one_letter_code
_entity_poly.pdbx_strand_id
1 'polypeptide(L)'
;MGRGWPASRAVSLPSEYCHACGDSLDSNMYSNNLGGGLAVGGGLVAPDLDELRAFAARLRVVSADGDAGLGIDLLDAIEALKSVGCAVQAVITDGVATSVRADRKAAGLPRVEWDRGIASLIALARRESPNRGGRHLGFAQALVHEMPHTLALLRTGRLNEWRATLLVRETACLSATDRGIVDRRLCSDPAILDGVGDRGLIA
;
A
#
# COMPACT_ATOMS: atom_id res chain seq x y z
N MET A 1 -4.80 -24.32 24.53
CA MET A 1 -6.13 -23.76 24.20
C MET A 1 -6.01 -22.92 22.94
N GLY A 2 -6.20 -23.55 21.78
CA GLY A 2 -6.08 -22.92 20.48
C GLY A 2 -7.36 -22.15 20.12
N ARG A 3 -7.22 -20.96 19.53
CA ARG A 3 -8.31 -20.30 18.82
C ARG A 3 -7.98 -20.39 17.34
N GLY A 4 -8.57 -21.37 16.66
CA GLY A 4 -8.54 -21.47 15.22
C GLY A 4 -9.32 -20.31 14.59
N TRP A 5 -8.72 -19.65 13.62
CA TRP A 5 -9.40 -18.68 12.75
C TRP A 5 -10.37 -19.46 11.85
N PRO A 6 -11.68 -19.16 11.81
CA PRO A 6 -12.58 -19.87 10.91
C PRO A 6 -12.25 -19.56 9.46
N ALA A 7 -12.26 -20.61 8.64
CA ALA A 7 -12.07 -20.56 7.20
C ALA A 7 -13.09 -19.63 6.51
N SER A 8 -12.58 -18.98 5.47
CA SER A 8 -13.26 -18.13 4.48
C SER A 8 -14.73 -18.47 4.22
N ARG A 9 -15.63 -17.60 4.71
CA ARG A 9 -16.97 -17.44 4.15
C ARG A 9 -16.87 -16.39 3.05
N ALA A 10 -17.16 -16.79 1.81
CA ALA A 10 -17.40 -15.86 0.72
C ALA A 10 -18.50 -14.88 1.18
N VAL A 11 -18.17 -13.59 1.25
CA VAL A 11 -19.17 -12.55 1.45
C VAL A 11 -19.88 -12.40 0.11
N SER A 12 -21.04 -13.04 -0.02
CA SER A 12 -22.01 -12.70 -1.05
C SER A 12 -22.48 -11.26 -0.77
N LEU A 13 -22.10 -10.33 -1.65
CA LEU A 13 -22.66 -8.99 -1.66
C LEU A 13 -24.15 -9.05 -2.03
N PRO A 14 -25.03 -8.22 -1.44
CA PRO A 14 -26.45 -8.20 -1.80
C PRO A 14 -26.65 -7.83 -3.28
N SER A 15 -27.43 -8.66 -3.97
CA SER A 15 -27.88 -8.52 -5.35
C SER A 15 -29.04 -7.53 -5.46
N GLU A 16 -28.80 -6.23 -5.22
CA GLU A 16 -29.84 -5.19 -5.38
C GLU A 16 -29.40 -3.95 -6.18
N TYR A 17 -28.24 -3.96 -6.84
CA TYR A 17 -27.88 -2.92 -7.80
C TYR A 17 -27.80 -3.50 -9.22
N CYS A 18 -28.97 -3.75 -9.82
CA CYS A 18 -29.07 -4.08 -11.23
C CYS A 18 -30.44 -3.66 -11.79
N HIS A 19 -30.60 -2.38 -12.15
CA HIS A 19 -31.21 -1.93 -13.41
C HIS A 19 -31.43 -0.40 -13.49
N ALA A 20 -31.05 0.15 -14.66
CA ALA A 20 -31.45 1.43 -15.29
C ALA A 20 -30.87 2.74 -14.69
N CYS A 21 -30.26 3.70 -15.41
CA CYS A 21 -30.02 4.03 -16.82
C CYS A 21 -28.55 4.54 -16.92
N GLY A 22 -27.76 4.37 -17.98
CA GLY A 22 -28.04 4.82 -19.35
C GLY A 22 -27.62 6.28 -19.53
N ASP A 23 -26.30 6.51 -19.70
CA ASP A 23 -25.67 7.47 -20.63
C ASP A 23 -24.35 8.08 -20.13
N SER A 24 -23.45 8.23 -21.10
CA SER A 24 -22.08 8.73 -21.05
C SER A 24 -21.89 10.00 -20.24
N LEU A 25 -20.71 10.14 -19.60
CA LEU A 25 -19.69 11.14 -19.94
C LEU A 25 -18.45 11.03 -19.00
N ASP A 26 -17.29 11.01 -19.63
CA ASP A 26 -15.96 11.43 -19.17
C ASP A 26 -15.22 10.67 -18.05
N SER A 27 -14.69 9.51 -18.44
CA SER A 27 -13.46 8.94 -17.87
C SER A 27 -12.23 9.74 -18.31
N ASN A 28 -11.98 10.92 -17.75
CA ASN A 28 -10.68 11.58 -17.93
C ASN A 28 -10.35 12.63 -16.87
N MET A 29 -9.93 12.24 -15.66
CA MET A 29 -9.31 13.20 -14.74
C MET A 29 -8.45 12.59 -13.62
N TYR A 30 -7.50 11.70 -13.94
CA TYR A 30 -6.30 11.48 -13.11
C TYR A 30 -5.12 11.08 -14.01
N SER A 31 -4.76 11.94 -14.96
CA SER A 31 -3.45 11.94 -15.60
C SER A 31 -2.73 13.20 -15.18
N ASN A 32 -1.88 13.11 -14.16
CA ASN A 32 -0.88 14.15 -13.90
C ASN A 32 0.53 13.58 -14.14
N ASN A 33 0.94 13.85 -15.38
CA ASN A 33 2.28 14.03 -15.91
C ASN A 33 3.32 14.45 -14.86
N LEU A 34 4.34 13.61 -14.67
CA LEU A 34 5.68 14.02 -14.26
C LEU A 34 6.59 13.81 -15.46
N GLY A 35 6.77 14.87 -16.25
CA GLY A 35 7.72 14.89 -17.36
C GLY A 35 9.14 15.19 -16.87
N GLY A 36 10.12 14.42 -17.36
CA GLY A 36 11.52 14.82 -17.39
C GLY A 36 12.52 13.74 -16.96
N GLY A 37 12.83 12.79 -17.83
CA GLY A 37 13.97 11.88 -17.65
C GLY A 37 13.90 10.65 -18.56
N LEU A 38 14.89 10.50 -19.44
CA LEU A 38 15.09 9.48 -20.47
C LEU A 38 14.22 8.20 -20.38
N ALA A 39 13.40 7.99 -21.41
CA ALA A 39 12.72 6.74 -21.68
C ALA A 39 13.73 5.62 -21.95
N VAL A 40 13.72 4.59 -21.09
CA VAL A 40 14.26 3.27 -21.40
C VAL A 40 13.09 2.28 -21.44
N GLY A 41 12.79 1.82 -22.65
CA GLY A 41 12.29 0.49 -23.02
C GLY A 41 11.16 -0.16 -22.19
N GLY A 42 9.97 -0.21 -22.80
CA GLY A 42 8.86 -1.10 -22.39
C GLY A 42 8.04 -0.50 -21.24
N GLY A 43 6.92 0.15 -21.58
CA GLY A 43 5.99 0.64 -20.57
C GLY A 43 5.52 -0.53 -19.71
N LEU A 44 5.93 -0.56 -18.43
CA LEU A 44 5.46 -1.53 -17.46
C LEU A 44 3.94 -1.36 -17.33
N VAL A 45 3.20 -2.41 -17.67
CA VAL A 45 1.74 -2.46 -17.47
C VAL A 45 1.49 -3.06 -16.08
N ALA A 46 0.60 -2.44 -15.31
CA ALA A 46 0.23 -2.96 -14.00
C ALA A 46 -0.45 -4.34 -14.15
N PRO A 47 -0.11 -5.34 -13.32
CA PRO A 47 -0.76 -6.63 -13.40
C PRO A 47 -2.23 -6.51 -12.98
N ASP A 48 -3.09 -7.25 -13.66
CA ASP A 48 -4.47 -7.39 -13.21
C ASP A 48 -4.59 -8.33 -11.99
N LEU A 49 -5.82 -8.49 -11.49
CA LEU A 49 -6.10 -9.30 -10.32
C LEU A 49 -5.76 -10.79 -10.52
N ASP A 50 -5.98 -11.32 -11.71
CA ASP A 50 -5.77 -12.74 -11.99
C ASP A 50 -4.29 -13.05 -12.22
N GLU A 51 -3.55 -12.13 -12.85
CA GLU A 51 -2.09 -12.19 -12.92
C GLU A 51 -1.45 -12.20 -11.53
N LEU A 52 -1.88 -11.32 -10.62
CA LEU A 52 -1.36 -11.27 -9.25
C LEU A 52 -1.65 -12.59 -8.49
N ARG A 53 -2.85 -13.15 -8.67
CA ARG A 53 -3.22 -14.45 -8.07
C ARG A 53 -2.41 -15.60 -8.64
N ALA A 54 -2.20 -15.62 -9.95
CA ALA A 54 -1.39 -16.64 -10.62
C ALA A 54 0.06 -16.58 -10.17
N PHE A 55 0.63 -15.38 -10.06
CA PHE A 55 1.99 -15.19 -9.53
C PHE A 55 2.10 -15.67 -8.08
N ALA A 56 1.15 -15.30 -7.22
CA ALA A 56 1.10 -15.78 -5.83
C ALA A 56 0.92 -17.31 -5.73
N ALA A 57 0.27 -17.95 -6.71
CA ALA A 57 0.19 -19.41 -6.77
C ALA A 57 1.55 -20.05 -7.12
N ARG A 58 2.26 -19.49 -8.11
CA ARG A 58 3.62 -19.93 -8.48
C ARG A 58 4.63 -19.76 -7.35
N LEU A 59 4.53 -18.67 -6.58
CA LEU A 59 5.44 -18.42 -5.45
C LEU A 59 5.38 -19.52 -4.36
N ARG A 60 4.25 -20.25 -4.25
CA ARG A 60 4.08 -21.31 -3.23
C ARG A 60 5.00 -22.51 -3.42
N VAL A 61 5.54 -22.70 -4.62
CA VAL A 61 6.38 -23.85 -4.97
C VAL A 61 7.84 -23.46 -5.23
N VAL A 62 8.21 -22.21 -4.96
CA VAL A 62 9.60 -21.76 -5.05
C VAL A 62 10.43 -22.43 -3.95
N SER A 63 11.57 -22.99 -4.33
CA SER A 63 12.52 -23.67 -3.44
C SER A 63 13.95 -23.40 -3.91
N ALA A 64 14.88 -23.37 -2.97
CA ALA A 64 16.31 -23.27 -3.25
C ALA A 64 16.97 -24.64 -3.44
N ASP A 65 16.25 -25.74 -3.16
CA ASP A 65 16.69 -27.13 -3.36
C ASP A 65 18.10 -27.46 -2.80
N GLY A 66 18.43 -26.85 -1.65
CA GLY A 66 19.71 -27.03 -0.96
C GLY A 66 20.85 -26.12 -1.42
N ASP A 67 20.63 -25.29 -2.44
CA ASP A 67 21.57 -24.27 -2.88
C ASP A 67 21.45 -23.01 -2.03
N ALA A 68 22.47 -22.76 -1.19
CA ALA A 68 22.49 -21.59 -0.32
C ALA A 68 22.63 -20.26 -1.09
N GLY A 69 23.37 -20.24 -2.21
CA GLY A 69 23.54 -19.04 -3.02
C GLY A 69 22.22 -18.61 -3.65
N LEU A 70 21.56 -19.56 -4.33
CA LEU A 70 20.22 -19.34 -4.86
C LEU A 70 19.22 -18.98 -3.75
N GLY A 71 19.33 -19.59 -2.57
CA GLY A 71 18.49 -19.27 -1.42
C GLY A 71 18.60 -17.81 -0.97
N ILE A 72 19.81 -17.24 -0.96
CA ILE A 72 20.02 -15.82 -0.63
C ILE A 72 19.42 -14.91 -1.70
N ASP A 73 19.64 -15.21 -2.98
CA ASP A 73 19.08 -14.41 -4.08
C ASP A 73 17.54 -14.45 -4.08
N LEU A 74 16.94 -15.60 -3.78
CA LEU A 74 15.49 -15.74 -3.64
C LEU A 74 14.95 -14.93 -2.44
N LEU A 75 15.66 -14.92 -1.31
CA LEU A 75 15.26 -14.13 -0.14
C LEU A 75 15.30 -12.63 -0.44
N ASP A 76 16.36 -12.15 -1.11
CA ASP A 76 16.47 -10.75 -1.55
C ASP A 76 15.31 -10.36 -2.47
N ALA A 77 15.03 -11.18 -3.49
CA ALA A 77 13.93 -10.95 -4.42
C ALA A 77 12.55 -10.94 -3.73
N ILE A 78 12.31 -11.84 -2.77
CA ILE A 78 11.06 -11.89 -2.01
C ILE A 78 10.93 -10.69 -1.06
N GLU A 79 12.03 -10.22 -0.48
CA GLU A 79 12.00 -9.02 0.37
C GLU A 79 11.71 -7.76 -0.46
N ALA A 80 12.32 -7.63 -1.63
CA ALA A 80 11.99 -6.56 -2.57
C ALA A 80 10.50 -6.63 -2.96
N LEU A 81 9.99 -7.82 -3.30
CA LEU A 81 8.57 -8.02 -3.60
C LEU A 81 7.65 -7.61 -2.44
N LYS A 82 8.00 -7.95 -1.20
CA LYS A 82 7.22 -7.53 -0.01
C LYS A 82 7.21 -6.02 0.14
N SER A 83 8.35 -5.36 -0.05
CA SER A 83 8.48 -3.90 0.03
C SER A 83 7.63 -3.19 -1.03
N VAL A 84 7.70 -3.64 -2.29
CA VAL A 84 6.84 -3.13 -3.37
C VAL A 84 5.36 -3.41 -3.07
N GLY A 85 5.05 -4.62 -2.60
CA GLY A 85 3.69 -4.99 -2.19
C GLY A 85 3.14 -4.09 -1.09
N CYS A 86 3.96 -3.71 -0.11
CA CYS A 86 3.60 -2.76 0.94
C CYS A 86 3.29 -1.36 0.36
N ALA A 87 4.14 -0.84 -0.54
CA ALA A 87 3.88 0.43 -1.22
C ALA A 87 2.57 0.41 -2.02
N VAL A 88 2.33 -0.66 -2.78
CA VAL A 88 1.10 -0.83 -3.57
C VAL A 88 -0.11 -0.93 -2.65
N GLN A 89 -0.03 -1.67 -1.54
CA GLN A 89 -1.08 -1.73 -0.53
C GLN A 89 -1.39 -0.35 0.07
N ALA A 90 -0.39 0.48 0.35
CA ALA A 90 -0.59 1.83 0.85
C ALA A 90 -1.37 2.70 -0.16
N VAL A 91 -0.95 2.70 -1.42
CA VAL A 91 -1.63 3.46 -2.49
C VAL A 91 -3.06 2.98 -2.71
N ILE A 92 -3.30 1.66 -2.77
CA ILE A 92 -4.65 1.10 -2.90
C ILE A 92 -5.51 1.45 -1.69
N THR A 93 -4.93 1.39 -0.48
CA THR A 93 -5.65 1.71 0.76
C THR A 93 -6.15 3.16 0.77
N ASP A 94 -5.29 4.11 0.40
CA ASP A 94 -5.67 5.52 0.29
C ASP A 94 -6.69 5.76 -0.83
N GLY A 95 -6.52 5.11 -1.99
CA GLY A 95 -7.46 5.18 -3.11
C GLY A 95 -8.86 4.66 -2.76
N VAL A 96 -8.95 3.51 -2.08
CA VAL A 96 -10.22 2.96 -1.57
C VAL A 96 -10.86 3.91 -0.56
N ALA A 97 -10.09 4.44 0.39
CA ALA A 97 -10.64 5.36 1.38
C ALA A 97 -11.17 6.65 0.71
N THR A 98 -10.46 7.18 -0.28
CA THR A 98 -10.86 8.36 -1.05
C THR A 98 -12.13 8.10 -1.86
N SER A 99 -12.20 6.97 -2.58
CA SER A 99 -13.40 6.58 -3.35
C SER A 99 -14.62 6.45 -2.45
N VAL A 100 -14.52 5.68 -1.35
CA VAL A 100 -15.65 5.46 -0.44
C VAL A 100 -16.14 6.77 0.19
N ARG A 101 -15.23 7.69 0.54
CA ARG A 101 -15.60 9.03 1.03
C ARG A 101 -16.33 9.83 -0.04
N ALA A 102 -15.84 9.81 -1.29
CA ALA A 102 -16.44 10.54 -2.39
C ALA A 102 -17.86 10.04 -2.70
N ASP A 103 -18.06 8.72 -2.74
CA ASP A 103 -19.36 8.09 -2.98
C ASP A 103 -20.38 8.48 -1.89
N ARG A 104 -19.95 8.44 -0.62
CA ARG A 104 -20.80 8.82 0.52
C ARG A 104 -21.15 10.30 0.55
N LYS A 105 -20.21 11.16 0.15
CA LYS A 105 -20.45 12.59 -0.05
C LYS A 105 -21.47 12.82 -1.17
N ALA A 106 -21.31 12.14 -2.30
CA ALA A 106 -22.22 12.23 -3.44
C ALA A 106 -23.64 11.74 -3.09
N ALA A 107 -23.75 10.74 -2.21
CA ALA A 107 -25.01 10.25 -1.66
C ALA A 107 -25.64 11.18 -0.60
N GLY A 108 -25.01 12.33 -0.28
CA GLY A 108 -25.55 13.31 0.66
C GLY A 108 -25.46 12.90 2.14
N LEU A 109 -24.64 11.90 2.49
CA LEU A 109 -24.48 11.48 3.88
C LEU A 109 -23.80 12.58 4.72
N PRO A 110 -24.13 12.69 6.02
CA PRO A 110 -23.43 13.60 6.92
C PRO A 110 -21.92 13.29 7.00
N ARG A 111 -21.08 14.32 7.17
CA ARG A 111 -19.62 14.18 7.19
C ARG A 111 -19.10 13.12 8.17
N VAL A 112 -19.75 12.95 9.32
CA VAL A 112 -19.38 11.95 10.33
C VAL A 112 -19.49 10.50 9.81
N GLU A 113 -20.25 10.27 8.73
CA GLU A 113 -20.44 8.95 8.14
C GLU A 113 -19.48 8.65 6.99
N TRP A 114 -18.77 9.64 6.47
CA TRP A 114 -17.91 9.45 5.30
C TRP A 114 -16.81 8.42 5.55
N ASP A 115 -16.24 8.42 6.76
CA ASP A 115 -15.16 7.51 7.17
C ASP A 115 -15.63 6.20 7.82
N ARG A 116 -16.92 6.10 8.17
CA ARG A 116 -17.44 5.00 9.01
C ARG A 116 -17.18 3.64 8.37
N GLY A 117 -16.46 2.77 9.06
CA GLY A 117 -16.22 1.39 8.62
C GLY A 117 -15.12 1.19 7.55
N ILE A 118 -14.50 2.26 7.01
CA ILE A 118 -13.42 2.12 6.01
C ILE A 118 -12.25 1.29 6.58
N ALA A 119 -11.82 1.59 7.81
CA ALA A 119 -10.77 0.84 8.49
C ALA A 119 -11.11 -0.66 8.65
N SER A 120 -12.38 -1.00 8.86
CA SER A 120 -12.83 -2.40 8.96
C SER A 120 -12.78 -3.13 7.62
N LEU A 121 -13.10 -2.45 6.52
CA LEU A 121 -12.97 -3.01 5.17
C LEU A 121 -11.50 -3.32 4.84
N ILE A 122 -10.61 -2.38 5.13
CA ILE A 122 -9.16 -2.54 4.94
C ILE A 122 -8.63 -3.68 5.82
N ALA A 123 -9.02 -3.73 7.10
CA ALA A 123 -8.64 -4.79 8.01
C ALA A 123 -9.05 -6.17 7.49
N LEU A 124 -10.30 -6.31 7.03
CA LEU A 124 -10.82 -7.57 6.49
C LEU A 124 -10.02 -8.02 5.26
N ALA A 125 -9.77 -7.10 4.31
CA ALA A 125 -8.98 -7.38 3.11
C ALA A 125 -7.54 -7.83 3.45
N ARG A 126 -6.94 -7.24 4.49
CA ARG A 126 -5.59 -7.59 4.97
C ARG A 126 -5.56 -8.76 5.95
N ARG A 127 -6.71 -9.37 6.28
CA ARG A 127 -6.85 -10.44 7.29
C ARG A 127 -6.34 -10.03 8.67
N GLU A 128 -6.61 -8.78 9.05
CA GLU A 128 -6.19 -8.18 10.31
C GLU A 128 -7.37 -7.73 11.18
N SER A 129 -7.09 -7.34 12.43
CA SER A 129 -8.13 -6.80 13.32
C SER A 129 -8.53 -5.37 12.91
N PRO A 130 -9.75 -4.90 13.26
CA PRO A 130 -10.18 -3.54 12.95
C PRO A 130 -9.22 -2.45 13.45
N ASN A 131 -8.64 -2.63 14.64
CA ASN A 131 -7.64 -1.72 15.20
C ASN A 131 -6.39 -1.61 14.30
N ARG A 132 -5.95 -2.73 13.72
CA ARG A 132 -4.84 -2.76 12.77
C ARG A 132 -5.22 -2.15 11.43
N GLY A 133 -6.48 -2.27 11.00
CA GLY A 133 -7.01 -1.57 9.82
C GLY A 133 -6.87 -0.05 9.91
N GLY A 134 -7.17 0.53 11.08
CA GLY A 134 -6.97 1.96 11.32
C GLY A 134 -5.49 2.38 11.19
N ARG A 135 -4.57 1.54 11.69
CA ARG A 135 -3.12 1.78 11.54
C ARG A 135 -2.68 1.70 10.09
N HIS A 136 -3.18 0.73 9.32
CA HIS A 136 -2.89 0.60 7.88
C HIS A 136 -3.42 1.79 7.08
N LEU A 137 -4.62 2.29 7.42
CA LEU A 137 -5.17 3.48 6.81
C LEU A 137 -4.32 4.72 7.11
N GLY A 138 -3.97 4.96 8.38
CA GLY A 138 -3.12 6.09 8.75
C GLY A 138 -1.73 6.02 8.13
N PHE A 139 -1.13 4.83 8.09
CA PHE A 139 0.16 4.59 7.42
C PHE A 139 0.09 4.89 5.92
N ALA A 140 -0.96 4.42 5.25
CA ALA A 140 -1.19 4.70 3.83
C ALA A 140 -1.30 6.20 3.55
N GLN A 141 -2.11 6.91 4.34
CA GLN A 141 -2.32 8.34 4.16
C GLN A 141 -1.02 9.15 4.40
N ALA A 142 -0.25 8.80 5.42
CA ALA A 142 1.04 9.44 5.68
C ALA A 142 2.01 9.24 4.50
N LEU A 143 2.13 8.03 3.97
CA LEU A 143 3.01 7.75 2.83
C LEU A 143 2.59 8.48 1.55
N VAL A 144 1.29 8.45 1.22
CA VAL A 144 0.79 9.00 -0.04
C VAL A 144 0.81 10.52 -0.05
N HIS A 145 0.43 11.16 1.06
CA HIS A 145 0.20 12.62 1.09
C HIS A 145 1.35 13.40 1.74
N GLU A 146 2.17 12.78 2.58
CA GLU A 146 3.16 13.50 3.39
C GLU A 146 4.59 12.98 3.19
N MET A 147 4.77 11.70 2.85
CA MET A 147 6.08 11.04 2.79
C MET A 147 6.35 10.33 1.43
N PRO A 148 6.29 11.06 0.30
CA PRO A 148 6.44 10.46 -1.04
C PRO A 148 7.82 9.85 -1.30
N HIS A 149 8.89 10.32 -0.64
CA HIS A 149 10.22 9.74 -0.82
C HIS A 149 10.34 8.39 -0.10
N THR A 150 9.79 8.25 1.11
CA THR A 150 9.66 6.96 1.80
C THR A 150 8.86 5.97 0.97
N LEU A 151 7.74 6.41 0.36
CA LEU A 151 6.95 5.58 -0.56
C LEU A 151 7.77 5.13 -1.79
N ALA A 152 8.59 6.02 -2.35
CA ALA A 152 9.48 5.69 -3.47
C ALA A 152 10.54 4.65 -3.10
N LEU A 153 11.12 4.72 -1.90
CA LEU A 153 12.08 3.70 -1.43
C LEU A 153 11.41 2.33 -1.22
N LEU A 154 10.16 2.29 -0.73
CA LEU A 154 9.39 1.03 -0.67
C LEU A 154 9.13 0.47 -2.08
N ARG A 155 8.75 1.32 -3.04
CA ARG A 155 8.50 0.91 -4.45
C ARG A 155 9.73 0.37 -5.17
N THR A 156 10.92 0.71 -4.70
CA THR A 156 12.19 0.23 -5.27
C THR A 156 12.80 -0.92 -4.46
N GLY A 157 12.17 -1.33 -3.35
CA GLY A 157 12.69 -2.36 -2.45
C GLY A 157 13.87 -1.92 -1.58
N ARG A 158 14.35 -0.67 -1.71
CA ARG A 158 15.46 -0.12 -0.91
C ARG A 158 15.11 0.05 0.56
N LEU A 159 13.83 0.08 0.87
CA LEU A 159 13.31 0.17 2.23
C LEU A 159 12.20 -0.86 2.41
N ASN A 160 12.14 -1.51 3.57
CA ASN A 160 11.12 -2.50 3.89
C ASN A 160 9.97 -1.94 4.75
N GLU A 161 8.86 -2.68 4.82
CA GLU A 161 7.65 -2.27 5.55
C GLU A 161 7.95 -1.85 7.00
N TRP A 162 8.84 -2.57 7.67
CA TRP A 162 9.19 -2.30 9.06
C TRP A 162 9.86 -0.93 9.21
N ARG A 163 10.89 -0.64 8.43
CA ARG A 163 11.59 0.66 8.48
C ARG A 163 10.68 1.80 8.06
N ALA A 164 9.76 1.58 7.12
CA ALA A 164 8.78 2.61 6.72
C ALA A 164 7.84 2.90 7.88
N THR A 165 7.41 1.85 8.59
CA THR A 165 6.57 1.97 9.77
C THR A 165 7.27 2.77 10.87
N LEU A 166 8.58 2.57 11.07
CA LEU A 166 9.37 3.38 12.00
C LEU A 166 9.36 4.85 11.58
N LEU A 167 9.71 5.16 10.33
CA LEU A 167 9.72 6.55 9.84
C LEU A 167 8.37 7.26 10.03
N VAL A 168 7.27 6.60 9.67
CA VAL A 168 5.91 7.16 9.86
C VAL A 168 5.58 7.34 11.34
N ARG A 169 5.94 6.36 12.19
CA ARG A 169 5.63 6.39 13.62
C ARG A 169 6.42 7.47 14.34
N GLU A 170 7.71 7.58 14.07
CA GLU A 170 8.62 8.50 14.76
C GLU A 170 8.38 9.96 14.32
N THR A 171 7.80 10.16 13.15
CA THR A 171 7.35 11.47 12.68
C THR A 171 5.88 11.76 12.99
N ALA A 172 5.18 10.89 13.73
CA ALA A 172 3.74 10.99 13.97
C ALA A 172 3.31 12.28 14.70
N CYS A 173 4.21 12.85 15.52
CA CYS A 173 3.97 14.08 16.29
C CYS A 173 4.19 15.38 15.50
N LEU A 174 4.77 15.29 14.29
CA LEU A 174 5.07 16.44 13.44
C LEU A 174 3.86 16.89 12.62
N SER A 175 3.87 18.15 12.19
CA SER A 175 2.95 18.64 11.16
C SER A 175 3.21 17.93 9.82
N ALA A 176 2.22 17.89 8.92
CA ALA A 176 2.39 17.31 7.59
C ALA A 176 3.54 17.96 6.81
N THR A 177 3.71 19.29 6.93
CA THR A 177 4.79 20.04 6.31
C THR A 177 6.16 19.63 6.87
N ASP A 178 6.31 19.59 8.20
CA ASP A 178 7.57 19.21 8.84
C ASP A 178 7.92 17.74 8.58
N ARG A 179 6.92 16.86 8.58
CA ARG A 179 7.09 15.46 8.20
C ARG A 179 7.58 15.33 6.77
N GLY A 180 7.05 16.11 5.83
CA GLY A 180 7.54 16.13 4.44
C GLY A 180 8.97 16.65 4.29
N ILE A 181 9.44 17.53 5.19
CA ILE A 181 10.86 17.94 5.25
C ILE A 181 11.73 16.78 5.73
N VAL A 182 11.31 16.08 6.79
CA VAL A 182 12.03 14.90 7.30
C VAL A 182 12.10 13.79 6.24
N ASP A 183 10.97 13.48 5.60
CA ASP A 183 10.88 12.48 4.52
C ASP A 183 11.89 12.77 3.41
N ARG A 184 11.91 14.01 2.90
CA ARG A 184 12.88 14.41 1.88
C ARG A 184 14.32 14.27 2.36
N ARG A 185 14.63 14.77 3.56
CA ARG A 185 16.00 14.73 4.09
C ARG A 185 16.52 13.31 4.28
N LEU A 186 15.67 12.38 4.70
CA LEU A 186 16.08 11.01 4.98
C LEU A 186 15.98 10.09 3.76
N CYS A 187 15.03 10.32 2.86
CA CYS A 187 14.63 9.33 1.85
C CYS A 187 14.76 9.81 0.40
N SER A 188 15.11 11.08 0.13
CA SER A 188 15.29 11.55 -1.25
C SER A 188 16.56 11.01 -1.92
N ASP A 189 17.59 10.68 -1.13
CA ASP A 189 18.77 9.95 -1.56
C ASP A 189 18.82 8.60 -0.82
N PRO A 190 18.69 7.47 -1.53
CA PRO A 190 18.76 6.14 -0.92
C PRO A 190 20.04 5.90 -0.11
N ALA A 191 21.16 6.55 -0.46
CA ALA A 191 22.45 6.36 0.21
C ALA A 191 22.45 6.86 1.67
N ILE A 192 21.54 7.75 2.04
CA ILE A 192 21.47 8.31 3.40
C ILE A 192 21.13 7.23 4.43
N LEU A 193 20.35 6.22 4.05
CA LEU A 193 19.93 5.14 4.93
C LEU A 193 20.83 3.91 4.85
N ASP A 194 21.83 3.91 3.96
CA ASP A 194 22.76 2.79 3.82
C ASP A 194 23.60 2.67 5.10
N GLY A 195 23.62 1.46 5.68
CA GLY A 195 24.31 1.19 6.95
C GLY A 195 23.62 1.73 8.21
N VAL A 196 22.50 2.46 8.09
CA VAL A 196 21.73 2.96 9.24
C VAL A 196 20.86 1.83 9.79
N GLY A 197 21.19 1.30 10.97
CA GLY A 197 20.34 0.35 11.68
C GLY A 197 19.05 0.98 12.23
N ASP A 198 18.10 0.16 12.67
CA ASP A 198 16.78 0.63 13.13
C ASP A 198 16.86 1.65 14.28
N ARG A 199 17.87 1.54 15.16
CA ARG A 199 18.09 2.54 16.23
C ARG A 199 18.41 3.94 15.72
N GLY A 200 18.96 4.06 14.52
CA GLY A 200 19.21 5.35 13.89
C GLY A 200 17.95 6.01 13.33
N LEU A 201 16.84 5.27 13.24
CA LEU A 201 15.54 5.77 12.77
C LEU A 201 14.57 6.12 13.91
N ILE A 202 14.90 5.71 15.14
CA ILE A 202 14.07 5.89 16.33
C ILE A 202 14.67 7.02 17.16
N ALA A 203 13.84 7.96 17.59
CA ALA A 203 14.23 9.09 18.43
C ALA A 203 14.21 8.74 19.93
#